data_AF-A0A943IVQ6-F1
#
_entry.id   AF-A0A943IVQ6-F1
#
_cell.length_a   1.000
_cell.length_b   1.000
_cell.length_c   1.000
_cell.angle_alpha   90.00
_cell.angle_beta   90.00
_cell.angle_gamma   90.00
#
_symmetry.space_group_name_H-M   'P 1'
#
loop_
_entity.id
_entity.type
_entity.pdbx_description
1 polymer ?
#
loop_
_entity_poly.entity_id
_entity_poly.type
_entity_poly.pdbx_seq_one_letter_code
_entity_poly.pdbx_strand_id
1 'polypeptide(L)'
;MEKGKVKRNVTLIIVIAVILFVVWFLIVYPLIDFNKKEESVLDASKKYYEKNINLLPEEESISTVKLRTLLEQKYVGTIKSTYGAEYCDVDSSWVKVKRKSGKYSYYVYLDCGKMKSSIDHEGPDIKLKGESTIEIEKGSTYNDQGIESIIDNTDGKMDTSKVTVDGSVNTKKIGTYTIAYTAVDSFENKSTVKRVVKVIQTLNKVVSSDTDKDNLYKGNVNNNYIEFSNMLFRIVGLNSDGSVKLISAEAVGTVNYNDINTWLNDYYYEHLTSKAKKYVVKGSYCNSTIKESDVGNVKTCKAGKKQNVGLLSVSDYNKSVKDNDSYLYPNTIAWTSDQKDKNEAWTTKNLYLNSANAKNMAFNKKYNFTLYPVINIKKDIKLTSGDGTKASPYKFESEKVGQPGDKINTRYTGEYVSYGNVIYRIIDGNLDGSAKVISTSVVSDNSVGYSDTDKSKIYNPTKKGNVGYYIENELSKSIKKDIFIKKEIEVPIYDKLATYSGKKTVKKYKVSLAAPDMYEMFSGVNSDTTSQYWLRNSSKEQFRKYLVSNTNIIYYNQVLDTMQAGVRVVGYINKDATILSGKGTYSNPYILEK
;
A
#
# COMPACT_ATOMS: atom_id res chain seq x y z
N MET A 1 -50.12 70.17 29.30
CA MET A 1 -50.11 68.85 28.63
C MET A 1 -49.63 68.88 27.16
N GLU A 2 -49.48 70.03 26.50
CA GLU A 2 -49.11 70.11 25.07
C GLU A 2 -47.61 69.98 24.75
N LYS A 3 -46.70 70.59 25.53
CA LYS A 3 -45.25 70.57 25.23
C LYS A 3 -44.63 69.16 25.22
N GLY A 4 -45.15 68.24 26.04
CA GLY A 4 -44.69 66.83 26.09
C GLY A 4 -45.11 66.00 24.86
N LYS A 5 -46.29 66.28 24.29
CA LYS A 5 -46.77 65.64 23.05
C LYS A 5 -45.98 66.11 21.82
N VAL A 6 -45.67 67.41 21.74
CA VAL A 6 -44.89 67.98 20.63
C VAL A 6 -43.45 67.46 20.63
N LYS A 7 -42.77 67.44 21.79
CA LYS A 7 -41.41 66.89 21.89
C LYS A 7 -41.36 65.40 21.52
N ARG A 8 -42.35 64.61 21.96
CA ARG A 8 -42.48 63.18 21.59
C ARG A 8 -42.69 62.98 20.09
N ASN A 9 -43.52 63.81 19.44
CA ASN A 9 -43.76 63.72 18.01
C ASN A 9 -42.53 64.12 17.18
N VAL A 10 -41.80 65.16 17.59
CA VAL A 10 -40.55 65.57 16.93
C VAL A 10 -39.46 64.50 17.09
N THR A 11 -39.29 63.93 18.29
CA THR A 11 -38.37 62.81 18.51
C THR A 11 -38.75 61.60 17.65
N LEU A 12 -40.04 61.27 17.53
CA LEU A 12 -40.51 60.17 16.68
C LEU A 12 -40.16 60.41 15.20
N ILE A 13 -40.35 61.64 14.68
CA ILE A 13 -40.01 62.00 13.30
C ILE A 13 -38.50 61.87 13.06
N ILE A 14 -37.67 62.36 13.99
CA ILE A 14 -36.20 62.24 13.88
C ILE A 14 -35.77 60.78 13.90
N VAL A 15 -36.36 59.96 14.79
CA VAL A 15 -36.07 58.52 14.84
C VAL A 15 -36.47 57.83 13.53
N ILE A 16 -37.63 58.15 12.96
CA ILE A 16 -38.05 57.63 11.65
C ILE A 16 -37.10 58.07 10.54
N ALA A 17 -36.69 59.34 10.52
CA ALA A 17 -35.73 59.84 9.53
C ALA A 17 -34.36 59.16 9.63
N VAL A 18 -33.87 58.93 10.84
CA VAL A 18 -32.63 58.17 11.08
C VAL A 18 -32.79 56.72 10.63
N ILE A 19 -33.91 56.05 10.95
CA ILE A 19 -34.19 54.69 10.49
C ILE A 19 -34.23 54.63 8.95
N LEU A 20 -34.92 55.56 8.29
CA LEU A 20 -34.99 55.62 6.83
C LEU A 20 -33.61 55.88 6.20
N PHE A 21 -32.81 56.76 6.80
CA PHE A 21 -31.44 57.01 6.37
C PHE A 21 -30.55 55.76 6.53
N VAL A 22 -30.64 55.07 7.66
CA VAL A 22 -29.92 53.83 7.93
C VAL A 22 -30.36 52.73 6.95
N VAL A 23 -31.66 52.55 6.72
CA VAL A 23 -32.21 51.59 5.74
C VAL A 23 -31.75 51.94 4.33
N TRP A 24 -31.72 53.22 3.96
CA TRP A 24 -31.24 53.67 2.66
C TRP A 24 -29.77 53.27 2.44
N PHE A 25 -28.88 53.63 3.37
CA PHE A 25 -27.44 53.38 3.22
C PHE A 25 -27.02 51.93 3.44
N LEU A 26 -27.71 51.20 4.34
CA LEU A 26 -27.34 49.81 4.67
C LEU A 26 -28.11 48.75 3.90
N ILE A 27 -29.18 49.09 3.18
CA ILE A 27 -30.00 48.09 2.47
C ILE A 27 -30.28 48.54 1.03
N VAL A 28 -30.92 49.69 0.85
CA VAL A 28 -31.43 50.10 -0.48
C VAL A 28 -30.31 50.46 -1.45
N TYR A 29 -29.41 51.37 -1.07
CA TYR A 29 -28.29 51.77 -1.91
C TYR A 29 -27.39 50.58 -2.28
N PRO A 30 -27.02 49.68 -1.35
CA PRO A 30 -26.24 48.51 -1.68
C PRO A 30 -26.89 47.59 -2.72
N LEU A 31 -28.20 47.38 -2.65
CA LEU A 31 -28.95 46.59 -3.65
C LEU A 31 -28.93 47.26 -5.02
N ILE A 32 -29.14 48.57 -5.09
CA ILE A 32 -29.09 49.33 -6.35
C ILE A 32 -27.70 49.25 -6.98
N ASP A 33 -26.65 49.46 -6.18
CA ASP A 33 -25.27 49.37 -6.63
C ASP A 33 -24.90 47.96 -7.12
N PHE A 34 -25.36 46.92 -6.42
CA PHE A 34 -25.16 45.53 -6.84
C PHE A 34 -25.86 45.22 -8.17
N ASN A 35 -27.12 45.62 -8.34
CA ASN A 35 -27.85 45.43 -9.59
C ASN A 35 -27.16 46.11 -10.78
N LYS A 36 -26.56 47.30 -10.59
CA LYS A 36 -25.76 47.96 -11.63
C LYS A 36 -24.52 47.16 -12.03
N LYS A 37 -23.92 46.43 -11.09
CA LYS A 37 -22.77 45.55 -11.39
C LYS A 37 -23.21 44.33 -12.18
N GLU A 38 -24.36 43.75 -11.86
CA GLU A 38 -24.96 42.68 -12.65
C GLU A 38 -25.25 43.14 -14.08
N GLU A 39 -25.83 44.33 -14.26
CA GLU A 39 -26.06 44.94 -15.59
C GLU A 39 -24.75 45.14 -16.36
N SER A 40 -23.70 45.65 -15.71
CA SER A 40 -22.39 45.83 -16.34
C SER A 40 -21.80 44.51 -16.84
N VAL A 41 -22.00 43.42 -16.11
CA VAL A 41 -21.51 42.08 -16.48
C VAL A 41 -22.36 41.48 -17.57
N LEU A 42 -23.68 41.69 -17.51
CA LEU A 42 -24.62 41.31 -18.56
C LEU A 42 -24.21 41.94 -19.89
N ASP A 43 -23.99 43.25 -19.93
CA ASP A 43 -23.60 43.96 -21.16
C ASP A 43 -22.25 43.51 -21.69
N ALA A 44 -21.30 43.23 -20.80
CA ALA A 44 -20.01 42.65 -21.17
C ALA A 44 -20.17 41.26 -21.79
N SER A 45 -21.03 40.41 -21.23
CA SER A 45 -21.31 39.07 -21.76
C SER A 45 -21.99 39.11 -23.13
N LYS A 46 -22.92 40.05 -23.37
CA LYS A 46 -23.56 40.23 -24.68
C LYS A 46 -22.52 40.58 -25.75
N LYS A 47 -21.64 41.55 -25.45
CA LYS A 47 -20.52 41.91 -26.34
C LYS A 47 -19.56 40.75 -26.60
N TYR A 48 -19.33 39.92 -25.58
CA TYR A 48 -18.53 38.70 -25.73
C TYR A 48 -19.18 37.72 -26.72
N TYR A 49 -20.48 37.43 -26.58
CA TYR A 49 -21.18 36.51 -27.47
C TYR A 49 -21.43 37.08 -28.87
N GLU A 50 -21.56 38.40 -29.03
CA GLU A 50 -21.59 39.06 -30.35
C GLU A 50 -20.32 38.78 -31.16
N LYS A 51 -19.16 38.75 -30.51
CA LYS A 51 -17.88 38.44 -31.14
C LYS A 51 -17.56 36.95 -31.23
N ASN A 52 -18.27 36.13 -30.44
CA ASN A 52 -18.06 34.69 -30.36
C ASN A 52 -19.39 33.95 -30.58
N ILE A 53 -20.04 34.22 -31.72
CA ILE A 53 -21.39 33.72 -32.03
C ILE A 53 -21.47 32.19 -32.02
N ASN A 54 -20.36 31.52 -32.33
CA ASN A 54 -20.20 30.07 -32.29
C ASN A 54 -20.22 29.48 -30.87
N LEU A 55 -20.11 30.31 -29.83
CA LEU A 55 -20.21 29.89 -28.44
C LEU A 55 -21.61 30.10 -27.85
N LEU A 56 -22.54 30.73 -28.60
CA LEU A 56 -23.93 30.79 -28.19
C LEU A 56 -24.54 29.38 -28.15
N PRO A 57 -25.47 29.13 -27.22
CA PRO A 57 -26.11 27.83 -27.10
C PRO A 57 -26.94 27.48 -28.34
N GLU A 58 -26.93 26.21 -28.72
CA GLU A 58 -27.88 25.61 -29.65
C GLU A 58 -29.28 25.51 -29.00
N GLU A 59 -30.30 25.11 -29.76
CA GLU A 59 -31.69 25.07 -29.29
C GLU A 59 -31.85 24.18 -28.04
N GLU A 60 -32.53 24.70 -27.00
CA GLU A 60 -32.73 24.03 -25.70
C GLU A 60 -31.43 23.70 -24.93
N SER A 61 -30.33 24.45 -25.16
CA SER A 61 -29.07 24.33 -24.40
C SER A 61 -28.66 25.62 -23.66
N ILE A 62 -27.65 25.52 -22.79
CA ILE A 62 -27.03 26.65 -22.08
C ILE A 62 -25.55 26.78 -22.47
N SER A 63 -25.10 28.02 -22.61
CA SER A 63 -23.68 28.38 -22.68
C SER A 63 -23.29 29.20 -21.47
N THR A 64 -22.07 29.04 -20.96
CA THR A 64 -21.59 29.77 -19.77
C THR A 64 -20.30 30.51 -20.10
N VAL A 65 -20.23 31.79 -19.70
CA VAL A 65 -18.99 32.57 -19.67
C VAL A 65 -18.67 32.98 -18.22
N LYS A 66 -17.43 32.73 -17.78
CA LYS A 66 -16.97 33.10 -16.43
C LYS A 66 -16.61 34.58 -16.36
N LEU A 67 -16.76 35.20 -15.18
CA LEU A 67 -16.35 36.59 -14.98
C LEU A 67 -14.85 36.78 -15.27
N ARG A 68 -14.01 35.82 -14.90
CA ARG A 68 -12.58 35.78 -15.25
C ARG A 68 -12.34 36.01 -16.74
N THR A 69 -13.05 35.29 -17.61
CA THR A 69 -12.90 35.40 -19.06
C THR A 69 -13.26 36.81 -19.55
N LEU A 70 -14.33 37.40 -19.03
CA LEU A 70 -14.76 38.76 -19.40
C LEU A 70 -13.74 39.82 -18.95
N LEU A 71 -13.09 39.64 -17.81
CA LEU A 71 -12.02 40.50 -17.30
C LEU A 71 -10.74 40.38 -18.13
N GLU A 72 -10.28 39.15 -18.35
CA GLU A 72 -9.04 38.85 -19.10
C GLU A 72 -9.13 39.36 -20.54
N GLN A 73 -10.31 39.23 -21.16
CA GLN A 73 -10.58 39.74 -22.51
C GLN A 73 -11.05 41.20 -22.53
N LYS A 74 -11.01 41.89 -21.39
CA LYS A 74 -11.30 43.33 -21.24
C LYS A 74 -12.70 43.75 -21.69
N TYR A 75 -13.70 42.87 -21.59
CA TYR A 75 -15.11 43.24 -21.80
C TYR A 75 -15.70 44.00 -20.61
N VAL A 76 -15.16 43.79 -19.41
CA VAL A 76 -15.52 44.48 -18.17
C VAL A 76 -14.27 44.73 -17.32
N GLY A 77 -14.30 45.75 -16.47
CA GLY A 77 -13.26 46.00 -15.46
C GLY A 77 -13.50 45.21 -14.18
N THR A 78 -12.54 45.25 -13.25
CA THR A 78 -12.69 44.58 -11.95
C THR A 78 -13.91 45.09 -11.19
N ILE A 79 -14.63 44.18 -10.55
CA ILE A 79 -15.90 44.48 -9.88
C ILE A 79 -15.67 44.45 -8.39
N LYS A 80 -15.77 45.61 -7.73
CA LYS A 80 -15.63 45.73 -6.28
C LYS A 80 -16.92 45.32 -5.58
N SER A 81 -16.81 44.67 -4.44
CA SER A 81 -17.93 44.41 -3.54
C SER A 81 -18.56 45.71 -3.07
N THR A 82 -19.87 45.68 -2.83
CA THR A 82 -20.61 46.81 -2.28
C THR A 82 -20.35 46.98 -0.77
N TYR A 83 -19.92 45.92 -0.09
CA TYR A 83 -19.49 45.96 1.31
C TYR A 83 -18.01 45.65 1.43
N GLY A 84 -17.19 46.67 1.64
CA GLY A 84 -15.75 46.52 1.89
C GLY A 84 -14.86 46.76 0.66
N ALA A 85 -13.58 46.44 0.80
CA ALA A 85 -12.56 46.66 -0.24
C ALA A 85 -12.34 45.45 -1.16
N GLU A 86 -13.10 44.37 -0.94
CA GLU A 86 -12.98 43.11 -1.67
C GLU A 86 -13.56 43.20 -3.08
N TYR A 87 -13.20 42.27 -3.95
CA TYR A 87 -13.72 42.15 -5.31
C TYR A 87 -14.65 40.96 -5.40
N CYS A 88 -15.53 40.96 -6.41
CA CYS A 88 -16.33 39.79 -6.73
C CYS A 88 -15.42 38.65 -7.20
N ASP A 89 -15.71 37.44 -6.76
CA ASP A 89 -14.94 36.25 -7.04
C ASP A 89 -15.14 35.85 -8.51
N VAL A 90 -14.03 35.84 -9.24
CA VAL A 90 -14.04 35.72 -10.70
C VAL A 90 -14.28 34.29 -11.20
N ASP A 91 -14.13 33.29 -10.32
CA ASP A 91 -14.22 31.86 -10.64
C ASP A 91 -15.61 31.30 -10.32
N SER A 92 -16.20 31.76 -9.22
CA SER A 92 -17.57 31.43 -8.84
C SER A 92 -18.61 32.27 -9.59
N SER A 93 -18.27 33.48 -10.05
CA SER A 93 -19.16 34.34 -10.83
C SER A 93 -19.22 33.97 -12.32
N TRP A 94 -20.39 34.07 -12.94
CA TRP A 94 -20.64 33.67 -14.34
C TRP A 94 -21.84 34.38 -14.96
N VAL A 95 -21.93 34.29 -16.30
CA VAL A 95 -23.16 34.54 -17.05
C VAL A 95 -23.54 33.28 -17.84
N LYS A 96 -24.76 32.81 -17.65
CA LYS A 96 -25.36 31.72 -18.43
C LYS A 96 -26.30 32.31 -19.47
N VAL A 97 -26.21 31.80 -20.68
CA VAL A 97 -27.12 32.14 -21.79
C VAL A 97 -27.89 30.88 -22.12
N LYS A 98 -29.22 30.96 -22.09
CA LYS A 98 -30.13 29.87 -22.45
C LYS A 98 -30.88 30.24 -23.72
N ARG A 99 -30.99 29.30 -24.66
CA ARG A 99 -31.79 29.49 -25.88
C ARG A 99 -33.05 28.65 -25.84
N LYS A 100 -34.20 29.28 -26.00
CA LYS A 100 -35.50 28.63 -26.07
C LYS A 100 -36.40 29.27 -27.12
N SER A 101 -36.90 28.44 -28.04
CA SER A 101 -37.75 28.88 -29.16
C SER A 101 -37.15 30.06 -29.94
N GLY A 102 -35.85 29.96 -30.25
CA GLY A 102 -35.10 30.99 -30.97
C GLY A 102 -34.77 32.28 -30.20
N LYS A 103 -35.09 32.36 -28.90
CA LYS A 103 -34.78 33.53 -28.05
C LYS A 103 -33.69 33.21 -27.04
N TYR A 104 -32.75 34.14 -26.85
CA TYR A 104 -31.71 34.06 -25.82
C TYR A 104 -32.15 34.77 -24.54
N SER A 105 -31.92 34.13 -23.39
CA SER A 105 -32.09 34.70 -22.06
C SER A 105 -30.77 34.61 -21.30
N TYR A 106 -30.39 35.68 -20.60
CA TYR A 106 -29.12 35.80 -19.90
C TYR A 106 -29.36 35.83 -18.39
N TYR A 107 -28.55 35.09 -17.66
CA TYR A 107 -28.61 34.97 -16.21
C TYR A 107 -27.24 35.28 -15.65
N VAL A 108 -27.14 36.33 -14.83
CA VAL A 108 -25.90 36.76 -14.20
C VAL A 108 -25.87 36.25 -12.78
N TYR A 109 -24.78 35.58 -12.42
CA TYR A 109 -24.46 35.24 -11.04
C TYR A 109 -23.14 35.90 -10.65
N LEU A 110 -23.19 36.80 -9.68
CA LEU A 110 -22.04 37.43 -9.04
C LEU A 110 -21.94 36.96 -7.60
N ASP A 111 -20.77 36.48 -7.21
CA ASP A 111 -20.40 36.28 -5.81
C ASP A 111 -19.46 37.41 -5.39
N CYS A 112 -19.96 38.36 -4.60
CA CYS A 112 -19.20 39.49 -4.07
C CYS A 112 -19.07 39.41 -2.54
N GLY A 113 -18.99 38.19 -2.00
CA GLY A 113 -18.86 37.91 -0.57
C GLY A 113 -20.20 38.06 0.15
N LYS A 114 -20.40 39.21 0.82
CA LYS A 114 -21.66 39.49 1.56
C LYS A 114 -22.87 39.73 0.65
N MET A 115 -22.63 40.01 -0.62
CA MET A 115 -23.66 40.21 -1.64
C MET A 115 -23.48 39.17 -2.73
N LYS A 116 -24.53 38.43 -3.02
CA LYS A 116 -24.56 37.44 -4.10
C LYS A 116 -25.84 37.59 -4.92
N SER A 117 -25.77 37.27 -6.20
CA SER A 117 -26.95 37.23 -7.06
C SER A 117 -27.94 36.21 -6.54
N SER A 118 -29.23 36.49 -6.74
CA SER A 118 -30.33 35.57 -6.37
C SER A 118 -30.59 34.47 -7.40
N ILE A 119 -29.80 34.44 -8.47
CA ILE A 119 -29.84 33.39 -9.49
C ILE A 119 -29.27 32.10 -8.92
N ASP A 120 -29.91 31.00 -9.32
CA ASP A 120 -29.52 29.68 -8.88
C ASP A 120 -28.12 29.27 -9.34
N HIS A 121 -27.36 28.73 -8.39
CA HIS A 121 -25.94 28.38 -8.56
C HIS A 121 -25.53 27.16 -7.72
N GLU A 122 -26.46 26.56 -6.99
CA GLU A 122 -26.24 25.36 -6.19
C GLU A 122 -26.76 24.16 -6.98
N GLY A 123 -26.10 23.00 -6.87
CA GLY A 123 -26.59 21.78 -7.49
C GLY A 123 -27.63 21.07 -6.61
N PRO A 124 -28.48 20.20 -7.19
CA PRO A 124 -29.53 19.52 -6.42
C PRO A 124 -28.98 18.65 -5.28
N ASP A 125 -29.68 18.58 -4.15
CA ASP A 125 -29.42 17.58 -3.11
C ASP A 125 -30.00 16.21 -3.53
N ILE A 126 -29.17 15.17 -3.55
CA ILE A 126 -29.57 13.82 -3.98
C ILE A 126 -29.53 12.88 -2.77
N LYS A 127 -30.69 12.36 -2.40
CA LYS A 127 -30.82 11.37 -1.33
C LYS A 127 -30.89 9.96 -1.93
N LEU A 128 -29.95 9.08 -1.56
CA LEU A 128 -29.99 7.67 -1.95
C LEU A 128 -31.13 6.93 -1.26
N LYS A 129 -31.80 6.01 -1.98
CA LYS A 129 -32.74 5.09 -1.35
C LYS A 129 -31.97 3.91 -0.76
N GLY A 130 -31.85 3.86 0.56
CA GLY A 130 -31.05 2.86 1.27
C GLY A 130 -29.56 3.21 1.38
N GLU A 131 -28.75 2.24 1.79
CA GLU A 131 -27.36 2.49 2.21
C GLU A 131 -26.46 3.01 1.06
N SER A 132 -25.49 3.85 1.42
CA SER A 132 -24.44 4.32 0.49
C SER A 132 -23.33 3.30 0.29
N THR A 133 -23.18 2.35 1.22
CA THR A 133 -22.27 1.19 1.09
C THR A 133 -23.02 -0.10 1.35
N ILE A 134 -23.02 -1.01 0.36
CA ILE A 134 -23.68 -2.31 0.43
C ILE A 134 -22.63 -3.40 0.29
N GLU A 135 -22.72 -4.46 1.11
CA GLU A 135 -21.88 -5.64 1.01
C GLU A 135 -22.73 -6.85 0.59
N ILE A 136 -22.27 -7.59 -0.42
CA ILE A 136 -22.94 -8.80 -0.93
C ILE A 136 -21.93 -9.92 -1.15
N GLU A 137 -22.38 -11.16 -0.99
CA GLU A 137 -21.55 -12.34 -1.31
C GLU A 137 -21.47 -12.54 -2.83
N LYS A 138 -20.31 -12.98 -3.32
CA LYS A 138 -20.09 -13.34 -4.72
C LYS A 138 -21.15 -14.30 -5.24
N GLY A 139 -21.74 -13.96 -6.38
CA GLY A 139 -22.81 -14.71 -7.04
C GLY A 139 -24.22 -14.36 -6.58
N SER A 140 -24.39 -13.52 -5.56
CA SER A 140 -25.70 -13.04 -5.13
C SER A 140 -26.34 -12.12 -6.18
N THR A 141 -27.66 -12.04 -6.18
CA THR A 141 -28.41 -11.03 -6.94
C THR A 141 -28.24 -9.66 -6.29
N TYR A 142 -28.00 -8.63 -7.10
CA TYR A 142 -27.95 -7.25 -6.66
C TYR A 142 -28.86 -6.41 -7.55
N ASN A 143 -29.85 -5.77 -6.93
CA ASN A 143 -30.73 -4.82 -7.58
C ASN A 143 -30.50 -3.46 -6.93
N ASP A 144 -30.12 -2.49 -7.75
CA ASP A 144 -29.89 -1.14 -7.25
C ASP A 144 -31.20 -0.50 -6.78
N GLN A 145 -31.22 0.02 -5.56
CA GLN A 145 -32.41 0.67 -4.99
C GLN A 145 -32.63 2.09 -5.54
N GLY A 146 -31.64 2.63 -6.26
CA GLY A 146 -31.67 3.96 -6.84
C GLY A 146 -31.68 5.07 -5.79
N ILE A 147 -32.39 6.14 -6.13
CA ILE A 147 -32.49 7.38 -5.36
C ILE A 147 -33.88 7.54 -4.73
N GLU A 148 -33.94 8.14 -3.54
CA GLU A 148 -35.17 8.38 -2.79
C GLU A 148 -35.80 9.72 -3.19
N SER A 149 -34.98 10.77 -3.29
CA SER A 149 -35.43 12.11 -3.64
C SER A 149 -34.30 12.95 -4.21
N ILE A 150 -34.67 13.94 -5.02
CA ILE A 150 -33.81 15.03 -5.48
C ILE A 150 -34.54 16.32 -5.17
N ILE A 151 -33.87 17.24 -4.48
CA ILE A 151 -34.44 18.53 -4.11
C ILE A 151 -33.43 19.61 -4.44
N ASP A 152 -33.87 20.59 -5.20
CA ASP A 152 -33.12 21.78 -5.54
C ASP A 152 -33.73 23.01 -4.85
N ASN A 153 -32.91 24.00 -4.49
CA ASN A 153 -33.35 25.23 -3.82
C ASN A 153 -34.27 26.08 -4.71
N THR A 154 -34.12 26.00 -6.03
CA THR A 154 -34.86 26.80 -7.01
C THR A 154 -35.89 25.96 -7.77
N ASP A 155 -35.49 24.77 -8.24
CA ASP A 155 -36.36 23.86 -9.00
C ASP A 155 -37.28 23.00 -8.09
N GLY A 156 -37.04 22.98 -6.78
CA GLY A 156 -37.82 22.20 -5.82
C GLY A 156 -37.65 20.70 -6.01
N LYS A 157 -38.74 19.92 -5.91
CA LYS A 157 -38.67 18.47 -6.08
C LYS A 157 -38.49 18.10 -7.56
N MET A 158 -37.39 17.42 -7.86
CA MET A 158 -37.06 17.00 -9.23
C MET A 158 -37.44 15.53 -9.50
N ASP A 159 -37.58 15.20 -10.77
CA ASP A 159 -37.88 13.83 -11.23
C ASP A 159 -36.64 12.94 -11.15
N THR A 160 -36.74 11.88 -10.36
CA THR A 160 -35.68 10.90 -10.16
C THR A 160 -35.34 10.11 -11.43
N SER A 161 -36.25 10.02 -12.40
CA SER A 161 -36.02 9.30 -13.66
C SER A 161 -35.01 10.01 -14.59
N LYS A 162 -34.75 11.31 -14.35
CA LYS A 162 -33.83 12.13 -15.16
C LYS A 162 -32.38 12.07 -14.68
N VAL A 163 -32.09 11.31 -13.64
CA VAL A 163 -30.72 11.16 -13.13
C VAL A 163 -29.90 10.28 -14.03
N THR A 164 -28.71 10.77 -14.36
CA THR A 164 -27.71 9.98 -15.06
C THR A 164 -27.06 9.02 -14.07
N VAL A 165 -27.22 7.72 -14.33
CA VAL A 165 -26.60 6.64 -13.55
C VAL A 165 -25.43 6.08 -14.33
N ASP A 166 -24.24 6.15 -13.75
CA ASP A 166 -23.01 5.57 -14.31
C ASP A 166 -22.46 4.46 -13.41
N GLY A 167 -21.88 3.43 -14.02
CA GLY A 167 -21.33 2.26 -13.34
C GLY A 167 -22.26 1.05 -13.31
N SER A 168 -21.68 -0.12 -13.08
CA SER A 168 -22.39 -1.40 -12.95
C SER A 168 -21.69 -2.31 -11.95
N VAL A 169 -22.43 -3.28 -11.40
CA VAL A 169 -21.92 -4.23 -10.41
C VAL A 169 -21.84 -5.61 -11.04
N ASN A 170 -20.63 -6.16 -11.12
CA ASN A 170 -20.44 -7.56 -11.51
C ASN A 170 -20.39 -8.44 -10.26
N THR A 171 -21.52 -9.03 -9.87
CA THR A 171 -21.61 -9.86 -8.66
C THR A 171 -20.83 -11.17 -8.76
N LYS A 172 -20.36 -11.57 -9.94
CA LYS A 172 -19.57 -12.79 -10.15
C LYS A 172 -18.08 -12.61 -9.81
N LYS A 173 -17.61 -11.39 -9.57
CA LYS A 173 -16.20 -11.10 -9.29
C LYS A 173 -16.09 -10.33 -7.97
N ILE A 174 -15.16 -10.77 -7.11
CA ILE A 174 -14.84 -10.08 -5.86
C ILE A 174 -14.25 -8.71 -6.20
N GLY A 175 -14.73 -7.66 -5.55
CA GLY A 175 -14.26 -6.32 -5.79
C GLY A 175 -15.16 -5.24 -5.21
N THR A 176 -14.73 -3.99 -5.39
CA THR A 176 -15.53 -2.81 -5.05
C THR A 176 -16.01 -2.15 -6.33
N TYR A 177 -17.32 -2.01 -6.46
CA TYR A 177 -18.01 -1.40 -7.58
C TYR A 177 -18.63 -0.07 -7.14
N THR A 178 -18.57 0.95 -7.98
CA THR A 178 -19.15 2.26 -7.67
C THR A 178 -20.23 2.58 -8.70
N ILE A 179 -21.40 3.00 -8.23
CA ILE A 179 -22.47 3.56 -9.02
C ILE A 179 -22.54 5.05 -8.70
N ALA A 180 -22.50 5.91 -9.70
CA ALA A 180 -22.57 7.36 -9.56
C ALA A 180 -23.92 7.86 -10.10
N TYR A 181 -24.61 8.68 -9.31
CA TYR A 181 -25.89 9.31 -9.66
C TYR A 181 -25.64 10.80 -9.81
N THR A 182 -25.86 11.33 -11.01
CA THR A 182 -25.70 12.74 -11.31
C THR A 182 -27.03 13.37 -11.64
N ALA A 183 -27.44 14.37 -10.85
CA ALA A 183 -28.59 15.23 -11.13
C ALA A 183 -28.10 16.57 -11.68
N VAL A 184 -28.87 17.13 -12.60
CA VAL A 184 -28.63 18.43 -13.22
C VAL A 184 -29.91 19.23 -13.15
N ASP A 185 -29.86 20.42 -12.56
CA ASP A 185 -31.00 21.34 -12.45
C ASP A 185 -31.29 22.09 -13.76
N SER A 186 -32.27 23.00 -13.74
CA SER A 186 -32.69 23.78 -14.91
C SER A 186 -31.68 24.85 -15.36
N PHE A 187 -30.71 25.17 -14.49
CA PHE A 187 -29.59 26.08 -14.70
C PHE A 187 -28.28 25.34 -15.01
N GLU A 188 -28.30 24.02 -15.16
CA GLU A 188 -27.12 23.17 -15.37
C GLU A 188 -26.12 23.11 -14.20
N ASN A 189 -26.50 23.44 -12.96
CA ASN A 189 -25.66 23.05 -11.82
C ASN A 189 -25.81 21.54 -11.56
N LYS A 190 -24.75 20.92 -11.04
CA LYS A 190 -24.62 19.46 -10.99
C LYS A 190 -24.22 18.98 -9.61
N SER A 191 -24.86 17.90 -9.18
CA SER A 191 -24.48 17.15 -7.99
C SER A 191 -24.30 15.68 -8.33
N THR A 192 -23.29 15.05 -7.72
CA THR A 192 -23.03 13.62 -7.88
C THR A 192 -22.92 12.93 -6.53
N VAL A 193 -23.74 11.90 -6.29
CA VAL A 193 -23.59 11.00 -5.13
C VAL A 193 -23.21 9.60 -5.59
N LYS A 194 -22.54 8.84 -4.72
CA LYS A 194 -22.01 7.52 -5.06
C LYS A 194 -22.56 6.45 -4.13
N ARG A 195 -22.93 5.32 -4.72
CA ARG A 195 -23.15 4.05 -4.00
C ARG A 195 -21.98 3.11 -4.25
N VAL A 196 -21.44 2.56 -3.17
CA VAL A 196 -20.35 1.59 -3.20
C VAL A 196 -20.90 0.20 -2.90
N VAL A 197 -20.69 -0.74 -3.81
CA VAL A 197 -21.10 -2.15 -3.65
C VAL A 197 -19.86 -3.01 -3.55
N LYS A 198 -19.67 -3.66 -2.39
CA LYS A 198 -18.57 -4.57 -2.11
C LYS A 198 -19.04 -6.00 -2.35
N VAL A 199 -18.53 -6.63 -3.40
CA VAL A 199 -18.72 -8.06 -3.64
C VAL A 199 -17.59 -8.79 -2.93
N ILE A 200 -17.94 -9.56 -1.90
CA ILE A 200 -16.99 -10.27 -1.05
C ILE A 200 -17.12 -11.78 -1.18
N GLN A 201 -16.11 -12.52 -0.69
CA GLN A 201 -16.21 -13.95 -0.51
C GLN A 201 -15.41 -14.38 0.73
N THR A 202 -15.94 -15.32 1.51
CA THR A 202 -15.20 -15.88 2.65
C THR A 202 -14.05 -16.78 2.15
N LEU A 203 -12.82 -16.53 2.60
CA LEU A 203 -11.62 -17.25 2.15
C LEU A 203 -11.73 -18.76 2.38
N ASN A 204 -12.22 -19.23 3.53
CA ASN A 204 -12.40 -20.66 3.76
C ASN A 204 -13.30 -21.29 2.67
N LYS A 205 -14.39 -20.63 2.25
CA LYS A 205 -15.26 -21.15 1.18
C LYS A 205 -14.50 -21.32 -0.14
N VAL A 206 -13.66 -20.33 -0.50
CA VAL A 206 -12.78 -20.41 -1.68
C VAL A 206 -11.85 -21.61 -1.60
N VAL A 207 -11.22 -21.82 -0.45
CA VAL A 207 -10.27 -22.93 -0.29
C VAL A 207 -10.98 -24.28 -0.25
N SER A 208 -12.10 -24.39 0.46
CA SER A 208 -12.84 -25.64 0.66
C SER A 208 -13.38 -26.26 -0.63
N SER A 209 -13.73 -25.44 -1.63
CA SER A 209 -14.16 -25.94 -2.94
C SER A 209 -13.04 -26.58 -3.75
N ASP A 210 -11.79 -26.28 -3.38
CA ASP A 210 -10.58 -26.64 -4.12
C ASP A 210 -9.65 -27.55 -3.30
N THR A 211 -10.13 -28.15 -2.20
CA THR A 211 -9.34 -29.09 -1.38
C THR A 211 -9.69 -30.56 -1.64
N ASP A 212 -8.71 -31.45 -1.46
CA ASP A 212 -8.93 -32.91 -1.42
C ASP A 212 -9.36 -33.41 -0.02
N LYS A 213 -9.46 -34.73 0.14
CA LYS A 213 -9.81 -35.40 1.40
C LYS A 213 -8.81 -35.15 2.54
N ASP A 214 -7.59 -34.73 2.23
CA ASP A 214 -6.56 -34.36 3.21
C ASP A 214 -6.62 -32.86 3.56
N ASN A 215 -7.67 -32.16 3.10
CA ASN A 215 -7.84 -30.71 3.19
C ASN A 215 -6.70 -29.91 2.53
N LEU A 216 -6.03 -30.51 1.55
CA LEU A 216 -4.94 -29.86 0.82
C LEU A 216 -5.47 -29.24 -0.47
N TYR A 217 -5.00 -28.03 -0.77
CA TYR A 217 -5.43 -27.33 -1.98
C TYR A 217 -4.95 -28.06 -3.25
N LYS A 218 -5.91 -28.41 -4.11
CA LYS A 218 -5.74 -29.09 -5.41
C LYS A 218 -6.42 -28.35 -6.57
N GLY A 219 -6.97 -27.15 -6.32
CA GLY A 219 -7.49 -26.26 -7.34
C GLY A 219 -6.42 -25.71 -8.29
N ASN A 220 -6.70 -24.60 -8.95
CA ASN A 220 -5.72 -23.98 -9.85
C ASN A 220 -4.54 -23.40 -9.06
N VAL A 221 -3.37 -24.03 -9.16
CA VAL A 221 -2.14 -23.67 -8.43
C VAL A 221 -1.52 -22.35 -8.87
N ASN A 222 -1.94 -21.79 -10.01
CA ASN A 222 -1.55 -20.45 -10.43
C ASN A 222 -2.39 -19.37 -9.74
N ASN A 223 -3.56 -19.74 -9.18
CA ASN A 223 -4.55 -18.84 -8.61
C ASN A 223 -4.71 -19.04 -7.09
N ASN A 224 -3.63 -19.39 -6.39
CA ASN A 224 -3.68 -19.70 -4.95
C ASN A 224 -2.83 -18.76 -4.08
N TYR A 225 -2.59 -17.55 -4.55
CA TYR A 225 -1.82 -16.54 -3.85
C TYR A 225 -2.72 -15.61 -3.03
N ILE A 226 -2.23 -15.24 -1.86
CA ILE A 226 -2.85 -14.28 -0.95
C ILE A 226 -1.78 -13.31 -0.44
N GLU A 227 -2.13 -12.03 -0.38
CA GLU A 227 -1.28 -11.00 0.22
C GLU A 227 -1.54 -10.98 1.73
N PHE A 228 -0.48 -11.15 2.52
CA PHE A 228 -0.54 -11.13 3.97
C PHE A 228 0.68 -10.40 4.53
N SER A 229 0.46 -9.36 5.34
CA SER A 229 1.54 -8.52 5.88
C SER A 229 2.48 -7.96 4.78
N ASN A 230 1.90 -7.50 3.67
CA ASN A 230 2.61 -7.02 2.45
C ASN A 230 3.60 -8.04 1.84
N MET A 231 3.43 -9.32 2.15
CA MET A 231 4.17 -10.42 1.56
C MET A 231 3.22 -11.35 0.83
N LEU A 232 3.74 -12.04 -0.18
CA LEU A 232 2.96 -13.00 -0.93
C LEU A 232 3.03 -14.37 -0.23
N PHE A 233 1.88 -15.00 -0.05
CA PHE A 233 1.75 -16.34 0.49
C PHE A 233 1.00 -17.23 -0.50
N ARG A 234 1.26 -18.54 -0.44
CA ARG A 234 0.52 -19.57 -1.13
C ARG A 234 -0.42 -20.29 -0.17
N ILE A 235 -1.64 -20.54 -0.62
CA ILE A 235 -2.60 -21.38 0.10
C ILE A 235 -2.10 -22.82 0.08
N VAL A 236 -1.94 -23.40 1.26
CA VAL A 236 -1.60 -24.82 1.44
C VAL A 236 -2.88 -25.64 1.51
N GLY A 237 -3.85 -25.19 2.30
CA GLY A 237 -5.10 -25.91 2.51
C GLY A 237 -5.85 -25.45 3.75
N LEU A 238 -6.71 -26.30 4.29
CA LEU A 238 -7.47 -26.06 5.51
C LEU A 238 -6.96 -26.93 6.67
N ASN A 239 -6.96 -26.35 7.86
CA ASN A 239 -6.83 -27.11 9.09
C ASN A 239 -8.20 -27.67 9.51
N SER A 240 -8.22 -28.63 10.44
CA SER A 240 -9.44 -29.28 10.92
C SER A 240 -10.44 -28.31 11.59
N ASP A 241 -9.97 -27.17 12.11
CA ASP A 241 -10.81 -26.11 12.70
C ASP A 241 -11.36 -25.12 11.65
N GLY A 242 -11.02 -25.33 10.37
CA GLY A 242 -11.36 -24.48 9.24
C GLY A 242 -10.44 -23.27 9.05
N SER A 243 -9.43 -23.06 9.89
CA SER A 243 -8.41 -22.03 9.62
C SER A 243 -7.64 -22.38 8.35
N VAL A 244 -7.17 -21.36 7.63
CA VAL A 244 -6.49 -21.52 6.35
C VAL A 244 -4.98 -21.55 6.59
N LYS A 245 -4.31 -22.62 6.15
CA LYS A 245 -2.86 -22.76 6.25
C LYS A 245 -2.21 -22.11 5.03
N LEU A 246 -1.28 -21.20 5.28
CA LEU A 246 -0.54 -20.46 4.26
C LEU A 246 0.96 -20.67 4.45
N ILE A 247 1.71 -20.75 3.35
CA ILE A 247 3.18 -20.71 3.34
C ILE A 247 3.65 -19.46 2.60
N SER A 248 4.74 -18.81 3.04
CA SER A 248 5.31 -17.71 2.28
C SER A 248 5.66 -18.16 0.85
N ALA A 249 5.46 -17.30 -0.15
CA ALA A 249 5.77 -17.63 -1.54
C ALA A 249 7.27 -17.55 -1.85
N GLU A 250 8.04 -16.92 -0.96
CA GLU A 250 9.49 -16.75 -1.02
C GLU A 250 10.12 -17.09 0.33
N ALA A 251 11.43 -17.36 0.34
CA ALA A 251 12.18 -17.46 1.57
C ALA A 251 12.14 -16.11 2.31
N VAL A 252 12.22 -16.12 3.64
CA VAL A 252 12.22 -14.87 4.42
C VAL A 252 13.50 -14.67 5.21
N GLY A 253 14.19 -15.74 5.59
CA GLY A 253 15.45 -15.66 6.32
C GLY A 253 16.14 -17.00 6.31
N THR A 254 17.32 -17.06 6.93
CA THR A 254 18.14 -18.27 6.97
C THR A 254 18.57 -18.55 8.40
N VAL A 255 18.28 -19.74 8.91
CA VAL A 255 18.52 -20.08 10.33
C VAL A 255 18.97 -21.53 10.46
N ASN A 256 19.75 -21.83 11.50
CA ASN A 256 20.07 -23.20 11.88
C ASN A 256 18.89 -23.87 12.58
N TYR A 257 18.77 -25.19 12.40
CA TYR A 257 17.53 -25.91 12.69
C TYR A 257 17.01 -25.74 14.13
N ASN A 258 17.91 -25.80 15.11
CA ASN A 258 17.53 -25.73 16.52
C ASN A 258 16.95 -24.36 16.94
N ASP A 259 17.26 -23.30 16.19
CA ASP A 259 16.85 -21.93 16.50
C ASP A 259 15.64 -21.47 15.66
N ILE A 260 15.11 -22.33 14.79
CA ILE A 260 13.99 -22.00 13.87
C ILE A 260 12.79 -21.47 14.62
N ASN A 261 12.32 -22.17 15.67
CA ASN A 261 11.09 -21.79 16.35
C ASN A 261 11.23 -20.43 17.05
N THR A 262 12.39 -20.19 17.68
CA THR A 262 12.75 -18.91 18.31
C THR A 262 12.74 -17.81 17.26
N TRP A 263 13.46 -17.99 16.15
CA TRP A 263 13.50 -16.98 15.10
C TRP A 263 12.11 -16.72 14.48
N LEU A 264 11.33 -17.76 14.20
CA LEU A 264 10.01 -17.62 13.58
C LEU A 264 9.02 -16.87 14.48
N ASN A 265 9.02 -17.13 15.79
CA ASN A 265 8.01 -16.61 16.69
C ASN A 265 8.47 -15.36 17.47
N ASP A 266 9.76 -15.19 17.72
CA ASP A 266 10.29 -14.07 18.51
C ASP A 266 10.88 -12.96 17.62
N TYR A 267 11.21 -13.27 16.36
CA TYR A 267 11.73 -12.30 15.40
C TYR A 267 10.78 -12.10 14.23
N TYR A 268 10.55 -13.12 13.38
CA TYR A 268 9.75 -12.98 12.17
C TYR A 268 8.30 -12.59 12.46
N TYR A 269 7.63 -13.29 13.40
CA TYR A 269 6.27 -12.95 13.79
C TYR A 269 6.16 -11.51 14.27
N GLU A 270 7.17 -11.01 15.00
CA GLU A 270 7.15 -9.65 15.52
C GLU A 270 7.26 -8.57 14.44
N HIS A 271 7.89 -8.88 13.31
CA HIS A 271 7.97 -7.98 12.15
C HIS A 271 6.73 -8.03 11.25
N LEU A 272 5.77 -8.94 11.50
CA LEU A 272 4.48 -8.88 10.80
C LEU A 272 3.71 -7.63 11.22
N THR A 273 2.91 -7.08 10.30
CA THR A 273 2.11 -5.89 10.62
C THR A 273 1.12 -6.19 11.75
N SER A 274 0.87 -5.20 12.60
CA SER A 274 -0.07 -5.31 13.73
C SER A 274 -1.47 -5.71 13.27
N LYS A 275 -1.88 -5.33 12.06
CA LYS A 275 -3.15 -5.74 11.47
C LYS A 275 -3.15 -7.21 11.08
N ALA A 276 -2.10 -7.66 10.39
CA ALA A 276 -1.95 -9.06 9.98
C ALA A 276 -1.93 -10.00 11.19
N LYS A 277 -1.24 -9.63 12.27
CA LYS A 277 -1.18 -10.42 13.53
C LYS A 277 -2.57 -10.75 14.10
N LYS A 278 -3.58 -9.87 13.94
CA LYS A 278 -4.97 -10.10 14.42
C LYS A 278 -5.69 -11.24 13.71
N TYR A 279 -5.20 -11.65 12.54
CA TYR A 279 -5.77 -12.73 11.74
C TYR A 279 -5.05 -14.06 11.95
N VAL A 280 -3.88 -14.06 12.59
CA VAL A 280 -3.13 -15.29 12.88
C VAL A 280 -3.79 -16.08 13.99
N VAL A 281 -3.90 -17.39 13.79
CA VAL A 281 -4.41 -18.35 14.77
C VAL A 281 -3.27 -19.28 15.16
N LYS A 282 -3.08 -19.50 16.47
CA LYS A 282 -2.11 -20.48 16.97
C LYS A 282 -2.51 -21.89 16.54
N GLY A 283 -1.65 -22.54 15.78
CA GLY A 283 -1.84 -23.91 15.31
C GLY A 283 -0.69 -24.82 15.72
N SER A 284 -0.97 -26.13 15.74
CA SER A 284 0.07 -27.14 15.87
C SER A 284 0.67 -27.41 14.49
N TYR A 285 1.99 -27.33 14.40
CA TYR A 285 2.74 -27.69 13.20
C TYR A 285 3.38 -29.06 13.42
N CYS A 286 3.37 -29.90 12.40
CA CYS A 286 4.01 -31.21 12.43
C CYS A 286 5.47 -31.11 12.90
N ASN A 287 5.93 -32.02 13.76
CA ASN A 287 7.35 -32.16 14.11
C ASN A 287 7.62 -33.61 14.51
N SER A 288 8.12 -34.38 13.55
CA SER A 288 8.35 -35.81 13.67
C SER A 288 9.83 -36.14 13.53
N THR A 289 10.23 -37.31 14.02
CA THR A 289 11.50 -37.93 13.65
C THR A 289 11.22 -38.98 12.59
N ILE A 290 11.78 -38.81 11.39
CA ILE A 290 11.50 -39.64 10.22
C ILE A 290 12.80 -40.31 9.78
N LYS A 291 12.77 -41.64 9.64
CA LYS A 291 13.89 -42.41 9.12
C LYS A 291 14.07 -42.14 7.63
N GLU A 292 15.29 -42.28 7.16
CA GLU A 292 15.65 -42.07 5.75
C GLU A 292 14.90 -42.99 4.79
N SER A 293 14.58 -44.23 5.20
CA SER A 293 13.75 -45.16 4.43
C SER A 293 12.33 -44.66 4.16
N ASP A 294 11.80 -43.79 5.02
CA ASP A 294 10.37 -43.45 5.06
C ASP A 294 10.10 -42.04 4.52
N VAL A 295 11.14 -41.20 4.40
CA VAL A 295 11.03 -39.76 4.11
C VAL A 295 10.30 -39.44 2.81
N GLY A 296 10.44 -40.29 1.79
CA GLY A 296 9.75 -40.10 0.50
C GLY A 296 8.25 -40.40 0.52
N ASN A 297 7.79 -41.18 1.51
CA ASN A 297 6.45 -41.77 1.50
C ASN A 297 5.59 -41.39 2.71
N VAL A 298 6.16 -40.78 3.75
CA VAL A 298 5.41 -40.37 4.94
C VAL A 298 4.29 -39.39 4.58
N LYS A 299 3.06 -39.69 5.06
CA LYS A 299 1.84 -38.88 4.89
C LYS A 299 1.16 -38.55 6.23
N THR A 300 1.78 -38.92 7.34
CA THR A 300 1.27 -38.60 8.67
C THR A 300 2.40 -38.03 9.50
N CYS A 301 2.07 -37.22 10.49
CA CYS A 301 3.06 -36.57 11.32
C CYS A 301 2.57 -36.52 12.77
N LYS A 302 3.51 -36.38 13.70
CA LYS A 302 3.19 -36.01 15.07
C LYS A 302 2.93 -34.51 15.14
N ALA A 303 1.80 -34.12 15.73
CA ALA A 303 1.52 -32.72 16.01
C ALA A 303 2.55 -32.15 17.00
N GLY A 304 3.15 -31.01 16.65
CA GLY A 304 4.03 -30.25 17.52
C GLY A 304 3.25 -29.28 18.43
N LYS A 305 4.03 -28.48 19.17
CA LYS A 305 3.49 -27.43 20.04
C LYS A 305 2.70 -26.39 19.24
N LYS A 306 1.64 -25.85 19.85
CA LYS A 306 0.90 -24.73 19.27
C LYS A 306 1.76 -23.48 19.27
N GLN A 307 1.86 -22.83 18.12
CA GLN A 307 2.64 -21.60 17.93
C GLN A 307 2.02 -20.74 16.83
N ASN A 308 2.46 -19.48 16.68
CA ASN A 308 1.93 -18.57 15.68
C ASN A 308 2.43 -18.94 14.29
N VAL A 309 3.73 -19.20 14.20
CA VAL A 309 4.44 -19.47 12.94
C VAL A 309 5.20 -20.78 13.05
N GLY A 310 5.16 -21.58 11.99
CA GLY A 310 5.89 -22.84 11.88
C GLY A 310 6.48 -23.05 10.48
N LEU A 311 6.78 -24.31 10.16
CA LEU A 311 7.21 -24.77 8.84
C LEU A 311 6.32 -25.91 8.37
N LEU A 312 6.35 -26.21 7.08
CA LEU A 312 5.75 -27.43 6.55
C LEU A 312 6.62 -28.63 6.90
N SER A 313 5.95 -29.75 7.15
CA SER A 313 6.59 -31.05 7.32
C SER A 313 6.90 -31.71 5.99
N VAL A 314 7.78 -32.71 6.04
CA VAL A 314 7.98 -33.69 4.95
C VAL A 314 6.63 -34.30 4.54
N SER A 315 5.75 -34.60 5.49
CA SER A 315 4.41 -35.12 5.21
C SER A 315 3.55 -34.12 4.41
N ASP A 316 3.55 -32.84 4.78
CA ASP A 316 2.82 -31.80 4.05
C ASP A 316 3.31 -31.72 2.59
N TYR A 317 4.63 -31.70 2.39
CA TYR A 317 5.23 -31.72 1.05
C TYR A 317 4.85 -32.97 0.27
N ASN A 318 4.98 -34.16 0.87
CA ASN A 318 4.63 -35.41 0.21
C ASN A 318 3.15 -35.45 -0.20
N LYS A 319 2.22 -34.93 0.62
CA LYS A 319 0.79 -34.83 0.28
C LYS A 319 0.51 -33.86 -0.87
N SER A 320 1.33 -32.82 -1.00
CA SER A 320 1.16 -31.80 -2.03
C SER A 320 1.51 -32.27 -3.44
N VAL A 321 2.30 -33.33 -3.57
CA VAL A 321 2.69 -33.88 -4.87
C VAL A 321 1.45 -34.28 -5.69
N LYS A 322 1.41 -33.80 -6.93
CA LYS A 322 0.47 -34.15 -8.00
C LYS A 322 1.27 -34.24 -9.29
N ASP A 323 1.08 -35.29 -10.07
CA ASP A 323 1.81 -35.51 -11.34
C ASP A 323 3.34 -35.40 -11.18
N ASN A 324 3.86 -36.02 -10.11
CA ASN A 324 5.27 -36.02 -9.66
C ASN A 324 5.85 -34.68 -9.17
N ASP A 325 5.13 -33.57 -9.27
CA ASP A 325 5.58 -32.24 -8.84
C ASP A 325 4.72 -31.66 -7.72
N SER A 326 5.22 -30.65 -7.01
CA SER A 326 4.40 -29.85 -6.10
C SER A 326 4.78 -28.38 -6.15
N TYR A 327 3.74 -27.54 -6.23
CA TYR A 327 3.86 -26.10 -6.13
C TYR A 327 4.40 -25.63 -4.77
N LEU A 328 4.43 -26.48 -3.74
CA LEU A 328 4.97 -26.10 -2.44
C LEU A 328 6.50 -26.25 -2.38
N TYR A 329 7.11 -27.10 -3.20
CA TYR A 329 8.57 -27.27 -3.15
C TYR A 329 9.27 -25.96 -3.57
N PRO A 330 10.16 -25.43 -2.72
CA PRO A 330 10.96 -24.28 -3.11
C PRO A 330 12.05 -24.69 -4.10
N ASN A 331 12.54 -23.71 -4.86
CA ASN A 331 13.70 -23.88 -5.74
C ASN A 331 15.03 -23.82 -4.98
N THR A 332 15.01 -23.75 -3.64
CA THR A 332 16.19 -23.64 -2.78
C THR A 332 16.17 -24.75 -1.72
N ILE A 333 17.31 -25.00 -1.08
CA ILE A 333 17.33 -25.86 0.11
C ILE A 333 16.69 -25.08 1.26
N ALA A 334 15.58 -25.60 1.76
CA ALA A 334 14.84 -25.03 2.87
C ALA A 334 14.61 -26.07 3.97
N TRP A 335 14.61 -25.63 5.23
CA TRP A 335 14.26 -26.53 6.33
C TRP A 335 12.79 -26.97 6.24
N THR A 336 12.55 -28.24 6.51
CA THR A 336 11.22 -28.74 6.91
C THR A 336 11.11 -28.68 8.44
N SER A 337 9.92 -28.91 8.97
CA SER A 337 9.74 -29.01 10.43
C SER A 337 10.23 -30.32 11.04
N ASP A 338 10.60 -31.32 10.25
CA ASP A 338 10.92 -32.67 10.74
C ASP A 338 12.42 -32.94 10.88
N GLN A 339 12.73 -33.89 11.77
CA GLN A 339 14.09 -34.30 12.10
C GLN A 339 14.38 -35.69 11.51
N LYS A 340 15.63 -35.96 11.14
CA LYS A 340 16.07 -37.33 10.85
C LYS A 340 16.46 -38.06 12.12
N ASP A 341 17.29 -37.39 12.94
CA ASP A 341 17.77 -37.90 14.22
C ASP A 341 18.16 -36.73 15.15
N LYS A 342 19.00 -37.00 16.18
CA LYS A 342 19.47 -35.98 17.13
C LYS A 342 20.36 -34.90 16.48
N ASN A 343 21.11 -35.24 15.45
CA ASN A 343 22.12 -34.41 14.79
C ASN A 343 21.64 -33.80 13.48
N GLU A 344 20.77 -34.50 12.76
CA GLU A 344 20.34 -34.12 11.40
C GLU A 344 18.83 -33.84 11.33
N ALA A 345 18.46 -32.94 10.43
CA ALA A 345 17.08 -32.61 10.12
C ALA A 345 16.83 -32.61 8.61
N TRP A 346 15.55 -32.71 8.23
CA TRP A 346 15.17 -32.81 6.83
C TRP A 346 15.02 -31.43 6.20
N THR A 347 15.59 -31.28 5.01
CA THR A 347 15.37 -30.15 4.10
C THR A 347 14.57 -30.60 2.89
N THR A 348 14.00 -29.62 2.19
CA THR A 348 13.49 -29.77 0.83
C THR A 348 14.64 -30.05 -0.16
N LYS A 349 14.28 -30.56 -1.35
CA LYS A 349 15.05 -30.87 -2.56
C LYS A 349 16.55 -30.49 -2.59
N ASN A 350 17.38 -31.38 -3.15
CA ASN A 350 18.74 -31.04 -3.57
C ASN A 350 18.76 -30.32 -4.94
N LEU A 351 19.38 -29.15 -5.03
CA LEU A 351 19.61 -28.44 -6.30
C LEU A 351 20.65 -29.12 -7.22
N TYR A 352 21.50 -29.98 -6.69
CA TYR A 352 22.69 -30.53 -7.36
C TYR A 352 22.60 -32.03 -7.68
N LEU A 353 21.51 -32.70 -7.30
CA LEU A 353 21.27 -34.09 -7.71
C LEU A 353 20.22 -34.11 -8.80
N ASN A 354 20.66 -34.44 -10.01
CA ASN A 354 19.81 -34.66 -11.16
C ASN A 354 19.12 -36.04 -11.06
N SER A 355 18.42 -36.30 -9.95
CA SER A 355 17.62 -37.51 -9.78
C SER A 355 16.18 -37.14 -9.47
N ALA A 356 15.26 -37.74 -10.21
CA ALA A 356 13.82 -37.63 -10.00
C ALA A 356 13.36 -38.09 -8.59
N ASN A 357 14.28 -38.59 -7.75
CA ASN A 357 14.02 -39.27 -6.49
C ASN A 357 14.53 -38.51 -5.23
N ALA A 358 15.39 -37.49 -5.34
CA ALA A 358 15.93 -36.78 -4.17
C ALA A 358 15.04 -35.59 -3.72
N LYS A 359 13.84 -35.88 -3.20
CA LYS A 359 12.89 -34.85 -2.75
C LYS A 359 13.22 -34.23 -1.39
N ASN A 360 13.93 -34.97 -0.54
CA ASN A 360 14.36 -34.52 0.78
C ASN A 360 15.80 -34.93 1.02
N MET A 361 16.53 -34.14 1.80
CA MET A 361 17.89 -34.47 2.25
C MET A 361 18.03 -34.18 3.73
N ALA A 362 18.85 -34.98 4.40
CA ALA A 362 19.20 -34.71 5.78
C ALA A 362 20.50 -33.89 5.83
N PHE A 363 20.49 -32.86 6.67
CA PHE A 363 21.66 -32.06 6.94
C PHE A 363 21.83 -31.85 8.44
N ASN A 364 23.08 -31.65 8.87
CA ASN A 364 23.38 -31.32 10.25
C ASN A 364 22.64 -30.04 10.68
N LYS A 365 22.00 -30.10 11.86
CA LYS A 365 21.19 -29.02 12.43
C LYS A 365 21.94 -27.71 12.69
N LYS A 366 23.28 -27.72 12.64
CA LYS A 366 24.12 -26.52 12.77
C LYS A 366 24.18 -25.64 11.52
N TYR A 367 23.83 -26.18 10.35
CA TYR A 367 23.88 -25.40 9.10
C TYR A 367 22.67 -24.48 9.00
N ASN A 368 22.85 -23.34 8.33
CA ASN A 368 21.78 -22.37 8.13
C ASN A 368 21.18 -22.57 6.74
N PHE A 369 19.86 -22.83 6.67
CA PHE A 369 19.11 -22.89 5.41
C PHE A 369 17.91 -21.98 5.43
N THR A 370 17.40 -21.70 4.24
CA THR A 370 16.27 -20.79 4.03
C THR A 370 15.01 -21.30 4.72
N LEU A 371 14.21 -20.36 5.20
CA LEU A 371 12.93 -20.61 5.86
C LEU A 371 11.80 -20.06 5.00
N TYR A 372 10.76 -20.88 4.87
CA TYR A 372 9.47 -20.50 4.30
C TYR A 372 8.40 -20.56 5.40
N PRO A 373 8.18 -19.45 6.13
CA PRO A 373 7.25 -19.42 7.24
C PRO A 373 5.84 -19.89 6.85
N VAL A 374 5.23 -20.68 7.73
CA VAL A 374 3.85 -21.14 7.62
C VAL A 374 3.02 -20.50 8.72
N ILE A 375 1.88 -19.96 8.35
CA ILE A 375 0.91 -19.33 9.25
C ILE A 375 -0.46 -19.94 9.04
N ASN A 376 -1.25 -20.01 10.11
CA ASN A 376 -2.68 -20.32 10.04
C ASN A 376 -3.46 -19.02 10.26
N ILE A 377 -4.42 -18.73 9.38
CA ILE A 377 -5.27 -17.54 9.47
C ILE A 377 -6.73 -17.92 9.68
N LYS A 378 -7.49 -17.02 10.31
CA LYS A 378 -8.90 -17.22 10.65
C LYS A 378 -9.76 -17.67 9.45
N LYS A 379 -10.78 -18.49 9.72
CA LYS A 379 -11.65 -19.10 8.70
C LYS A 379 -12.62 -18.13 8.03
N ASP A 380 -12.98 -17.06 8.73
CA ASP A 380 -14.03 -16.09 8.39
C ASP A 380 -13.48 -14.83 7.69
N ILE A 381 -12.29 -14.91 7.10
CA ILE A 381 -11.67 -13.79 6.39
C ILE A 381 -12.48 -13.45 5.14
N LYS A 382 -13.00 -12.22 5.09
CA LYS A 382 -13.70 -11.67 3.93
C LYS A 382 -12.69 -11.13 2.92
N LEU A 383 -12.62 -11.77 1.77
CA LEU A 383 -11.84 -11.29 0.64
C LEU A 383 -12.56 -10.10 0.00
N THR A 384 -11.81 -9.03 -0.24
CA THR A 384 -12.31 -7.76 -0.77
C THR A 384 -11.85 -7.49 -2.20
N SER A 385 -10.78 -8.17 -2.65
CA SER A 385 -10.29 -8.12 -4.03
C SER A 385 -9.34 -9.28 -4.33
N GLY A 386 -8.88 -9.34 -5.58
CA GLY A 386 -7.96 -10.38 -6.06
C GLY A 386 -8.67 -11.59 -6.65
N ASP A 387 -8.01 -12.24 -7.59
CA ASP A 387 -8.44 -13.50 -8.21
C ASP A 387 -7.57 -14.69 -7.80
N GLY A 388 -6.58 -14.45 -6.94
CA GLY A 388 -5.66 -15.45 -6.43
C GLY A 388 -4.41 -15.62 -7.30
N THR A 389 -4.31 -14.96 -8.45
CA THR A 389 -3.09 -15.01 -9.27
C THR A 389 -1.92 -14.30 -8.58
N LYS A 390 -0.68 -14.59 -8.98
CA LYS A 390 0.49 -13.85 -8.47
C LYS A 390 0.41 -12.34 -8.74
N ALA A 391 -0.21 -11.94 -9.86
CA ALA A 391 -0.37 -10.53 -10.25
C ALA A 391 -1.53 -9.84 -9.52
N SER A 392 -2.56 -10.61 -9.13
CA SER A 392 -3.76 -10.14 -8.44
C SER A 392 -4.10 -11.11 -7.29
N PRO A 393 -3.23 -11.22 -6.27
CA PRO A 393 -3.43 -12.17 -5.19
C PRO A 393 -4.70 -11.81 -4.43
N TYR A 394 -5.32 -12.80 -3.79
CA TYR A 394 -6.43 -12.53 -2.89
C TYR A 394 -6.00 -11.51 -1.84
N LYS A 395 -6.86 -10.53 -1.60
CA LYS A 395 -6.67 -9.52 -0.56
C LYS A 395 -7.90 -9.49 0.31
N PHE A 396 -7.65 -9.28 1.59
CA PHE A 396 -8.65 -8.93 2.58
C PHE A 396 -8.30 -7.54 3.10
N GLU A 397 -8.84 -7.15 4.24
CA GLU A 397 -8.54 -5.86 4.87
C GLU A 397 -7.02 -5.57 4.93
N SER A 398 -6.51 -4.78 3.98
CA SER A 398 -5.08 -4.54 3.79
C SER A 398 -4.62 -3.29 4.54
N GLU A 399 -3.30 -3.09 4.59
CA GLU A 399 -2.76 -1.81 5.02
C GLU A 399 -3.15 -0.70 4.04
N LYS A 400 -3.21 0.54 4.54
CA LYS A 400 -3.44 1.70 3.69
C LYS A 400 -2.20 1.93 2.82
N VAL A 401 -2.41 2.03 1.51
CA VAL A 401 -1.36 2.43 0.56
C VAL A 401 -0.89 3.85 0.90
N GLY A 402 0.42 4.05 0.95
CA GLY A 402 1.02 5.35 1.20
C GLY A 402 0.69 6.35 0.11
N GLN A 403 0.49 7.60 0.52
CA GLN A 403 0.21 8.71 -0.37
C GLN A 403 1.42 9.64 -0.49
N PRO A 404 1.51 10.45 -1.56
CA PRO A 404 2.51 11.50 -1.63
C PRO A 404 2.50 12.39 -0.38
N GLY A 405 3.68 12.67 0.17
CA GLY A 405 3.90 13.40 1.42
C GLY A 405 3.92 12.53 2.68
N ASP A 406 3.47 11.27 2.62
CA ASP A 406 3.55 10.36 3.78
C ASP A 406 5.01 10.08 4.14
N LYS A 407 5.31 10.08 5.43
CA LYS A 407 6.65 9.77 5.94
C LYS A 407 6.98 8.30 5.79
N ILE A 408 8.23 8.01 5.40
CA ILE A 408 8.67 6.63 5.19
C ILE A 408 8.62 5.79 6.46
N ASN A 409 8.80 6.41 7.63
CA ASN A 409 8.79 5.70 8.90
C ASN A 409 7.38 5.29 9.39
N THR A 410 6.35 5.59 8.61
CA THR A 410 4.97 5.14 8.85
C THR A 410 4.60 3.94 7.98
N ARG A 411 5.52 3.52 7.10
CA ARG A 411 5.31 2.45 6.12
C ARG A 411 5.56 1.09 6.72
N TYR A 412 5.07 0.05 6.07
CA TYR A 412 4.94 -1.26 6.68
C TYR A 412 6.02 -2.22 6.19
N THR A 413 6.42 -3.16 7.04
CA THR A 413 7.29 -4.28 6.66
C THR A 413 6.75 -4.99 5.41
N GLY A 414 7.65 -5.35 4.50
CA GLY A 414 7.34 -6.03 3.25
C GLY A 414 7.10 -5.09 2.06
N GLU A 415 6.75 -3.83 2.29
CA GLU A 415 6.60 -2.82 1.23
C GLU A 415 7.96 -2.48 0.56
N TYR A 416 7.89 -1.95 -0.66
CA TYR A 416 9.04 -1.63 -1.49
C TYR A 416 9.21 -0.14 -1.71
N VAL A 417 10.46 0.31 -1.71
CA VAL A 417 10.85 1.71 -1.90
C VAL A 417 11.95 1.77 -2.96
N SER A 418 11.97 2.83 -3.75
CA SER A 418 13.00 3.10 -4.74
C SER A 418 13.69 4.40 -4.43
N TYR A 419 15.03 4.34 -4.39
CA TYR A 419 15.86 5.51 -4.19
C TYR A 419 17.22 5.33 -4.86
N GLY A 420 17.66 6.36 -5.61
CA GLY A 420 18.97 6.32 -6.28
C GLY A 420 19.15 5.11 -7.21
N ASN A 421 18.10 4.74 -7.96
CA ASN A 421 18.05 3.57 -8.84
C ASN A 421 18.19 2.20 -8.16
N VAL A 422 18.10 2.14 -6.83
CA VAL A 422 18.06 0.90 -6.07
C VAL A 422 16.66 0.70 -5.50
N ILE A 423 16.14 -0.52 -5.65
CA ILE A 423 14.91 -0.93 -4.97
C ILE A 423 15.29 -1.57 -3.64
N TYR A 424 14.65 -1.11 -2.58
CA TYR A 424 14.78 -1.67 -1.24
C TYR A 424 13.44 -2.20 -0.78
N ARG A 425 13.50 -3.16 0.14
CA ARG A 425 12.35 -3.69 0.86
C ARG A 425 12.42 -3.25 2.31
N ILE A 426 11.30 -2.81 2.86
CA ILE A 426 11.19 -2.39 4.26
C ILE A 426 11.24 -3.65 5.14
N ILE A 427 12.25 -3.72 6.01
CA ILE A 427 12.34 -4.72 7.08
C ILE A 427 11.48 -4.24 8.27
N ASP A 428 11.63 -2.97 8.63
CA ASP A 428 10.87 -2.34 9.71
C ASP A 428 10.57 -0.90 9.33
N GLY A 429 9.31 -0.52 9.43
CA GLY A 429 8.83 0.83 9.19
C GLY A 429 9.26 1.83 10.23
N ASN A 430 9.25 1.44 11.51
CA ASN A 430 9.38 2.37 12.61
C ASN A 430 10.31 1.83 13.69
N LEU A 431 11.60 1.81 13.37
CA LEU A 431 12.66 1.46 14.29
C LEU A 431 13.31 2.74 14.84
N ASP A 432 12.92 3.11 16.05
CA ASP A 432 13.30 4.36 16.74
C ASP A 432 13.02 5.62 15.90
N GLY A 433 11.91 5.62 15.16
CA GLY A 433 11.55 6.70 14.25
C GLY A 433 12.20 6.65 12.87
N SER A 434 13.09 5.69 12.57
CA SER A 434 13.67 5.47 11.24
C SER A 434 13.08 4.24 10.55
N ALA A 435 13.13 4.19 9.22
CA ALA A 435 12.74 2.98 8.47
C ALA A 435 13.99 2.15 8.14
N LYS A 436 14.02 0.88 8.53
CA LYS A 436 15.08 -0.06 8.19
C LYS A 436 14.75 -0.78 6.88
N VAL A 437 15.68 -0.73 5.92
CA VAL A 437 15.48 -1.29 4.59
C VAL A 437 16.65 -2.16 4.15
N ILE A 438 16.40 -3.08 3.21
CA ILE A 438 17.40 -3.94 2.57
C ILE A 438 17.24 -3.90 1.05
N SER A 439 18.34 -3.79 0.29
CA SER A 439 18.29 -3.78 -1.17
C SER A 439 17.75 -5.12 -1.69
N THR A 440 16.87 -5.12 -2.69
CA THR A 440 16.27 -6.36 -3.22
C THR A 440 17.26 -7.19 -4.02
N SER A 441 18.18 -6.52 -4.71
CA SER A 441 19.25 -7.11 -5.52
C SER A 441 20.64 -6.71 -5.01
N VAL A 442 21.65 -7.39 -5.53
CA VAL A 442 23.05 -6.97 -5.45
C VAL A 442 23.19 -5.60 -6.13
N VAL A 443 23.93 -4.68 -5.49
CA VAL A 443 24.08 -3.28 -5.93
C VAL A 443 25.49 -2.94 -6.42
N SER A 444 26.39 -3.92 -6.43
CA SER A 444 27.75 -3.84 -6.99
C SER A 444 27.96 -4.91 -8.05
N ASP A 445 29.09 -4.86 -8.74
CA ASP A 445 29.62 -5.99 -9.48
C ASP A 445 30.13 -7.09 -8.52
N ASN A 446 30.33 -8.31 -9.04
CA ASN A 446 30.80 -9.48 -8.29
C ASN A 446 32.33 -9.47 -8.05
N SER A 447 32.90 -8.31 -7.75
CA SER A 447 34.36 -8.10 -7.63
C SER A 447 34.84 -7.76 -6.21
N VAL A 448 33.93 -7.64 -5.25
CA VAL A 448 34.27 -7.22 -3.88
C VAL A 448 34.81 -8.40 -3.09
N GLY A 449 35.95 -8.22 -2.42
CA GLY A 449 36.59 -9.24 -1.59
C GLY A 449 37.29 -8.65 -0.37
N TYR A 450 37.83 -9.52 0.48
CA TYR A 450 38.65 -9.12 1.63
C TYR A 450 40.14 -9.13 1.27
N SER A 451 40.84 -8.03 1.52
CA SER A 451 42.28 -7.87 1.26
C SER A 451 43.11 -9.03 1.79
N ASP A 452 43.90 -9.68 0.94
CA ASP A 452 44.76 -10.84 1.24
C ASP A 452 45.64 -10.66 2.48
N THR A 453 46.06 -9.43 2.76
CA THR A 453 46.89 -9.07 3.92
C THR A 453 46.17 -9.11 5.28
N ASP A 454 44.83 -9.02 5.31
CA ASP A 454 44.07 -9.12 6.56
C ASP A 454 43.81 -10.58 6.93
N LYS A 455 44.68 -11.18 7.75
CA LYS A 455 44.54 -12.58 8.18
C LYS A 455 43.24 -12.89 8.93
N SER A 456 42.61 -11.89 9.57
CA SER A 456 41.38 -12.10 10.34
C SER A 456 40.13 -12.17 9.47
N LYS A 457 40.10 -11.42 8.36
CA LYS A 457 38.96 -11.29 7.44
C LYS A 457 37.61 -11.01 8.13
N ILE A 458 37.62 -10.46 9.34
CA ILE A 458 36.43 -10.10 10.09
C ILE A 458 35.81 -8.87 9.44
N TYR A 459 34.49 -8.85 9.24
CA TYR A 459 33.78 -7.69 8.73
C TYR A 459 34.08 -6.44 9.58
N ASN A 460 34.58 -5.38 8.94
CA ASN A 460 35.03 -4.17 9.62
C ASN A 460 34.88 -2.94 8.70
N PRO A 461 33.87 -2.09 8.95
CA PRO A 461 33.63 -0.89 8.15
C PRO A 461 34.72 0.19 8.19
N THR A 462 35.64 0.16 9.16
CA THR A 462 36.66 1.20 9.32
C THR A 462 38.02 0.81 8.75
N LYS A 463 38.15 -0.39 8.17
CA LYS A 463 39.44 -0.93 7.70
C LYS A 463 39.46 -1.04 6.18
N LYS A 464 40.33 -0.28 5.51
CA LYS A 464 40.51 -0.35 4.05
C LYS A 464 40.79 -1.78 3.58
N GLY A 465 40.20 -2.17 2.44
CA GLY A 465 40.28 -3.52 1.90
C GLY A 465 39.34 -4.53 2.58
N ASN A 466 38.44 -4.08 3.45
CA ASN A 466 37.38 -4.90 4.01
C ASN A 466 36.05 -4.65 3.29
N VAL A 467 35.21 -5.67 3.15
CA VAL A 467 33.88 -5.55 2.53
C VAL A 467 33.05 -4.45 3.19
N GLY A 468 33.09 -4.32 4.52
CA GLY A 468 32.36 -3.27 5.22
C GLY A 468 32.86 -1.87 4.88
N TYR A 469 34.17 -1.71 4.69
CA TYR A 469 34.76 -0.43 4.32
C TYR A 469 34.38 -0.04 2.89
N TYR A 470 34.38 -1.00 1.97
CA TYR A 470 33.90 -0.80 0.59
C TYR A 470 32.46 -0.28 0.60
N ILE A 471 31.56 -0.92 1.36
CA ILE A 471 30.14 -0.51 1.43
C ILE A 471 29.99 0.94 1.95
N GLU A 472 30.65 1.28 3.06
CA GLU A 472 30.51 2.61 3.68
C GLU A 472 31.19 3.73 2.87
N ASN A 473 32.34 3.46 2.24
CA ASN A 473 33.21 4.51 1.70
C ASN A 473 33.35 4.52 0.17
N GLU A 474 33.22 3.36 -0.49
CA GLU A 474 33.50 3.21 -1.92
C GLU A 474 32.19 3.05 -2.71
N LEU A 475 31.37 2.06 -2.37
CA LEU A 475 30.03 1.87 -2.94
C LEU A 475 29.12 3.07 -2.69
N SER A 476 29.30 3.73 -1.56
CA SER A 476 28.52 4.92 -1.19
C SER A 476 28.75 6.12 -2.13
N LYS A 477 29.67 6.02 -3.10
CA LYS A 477 29.86 6.98 -4.19
C LYS A 477 28.93 6.71 -5.38
N SER A 478 28.53 5.46 -5.63
CA SER A 478 27.62 5.08 -6.71
C SER A 478 26.17 4.99 -6.25
N ILE A 479 25.92 4.82 -4.95
CA ILE A 479 24.58 4.79 -4.36
C ILE A 479 24.27 6.13 -3.69
N LYS A 480 23.10 6.70 -4.03
CA LYS A 480 22.61 7.93 -3.40
C LYS A 480 22.26 7.67 -1.93
N LYS A 481 22.93 8.38 -1.00
CA LYS A 481 22.88 8.10 0.46
C LYS A 481 22.33 9.20 1.36
N ASP A 482 21.94 10.33 0.79
CA ASP A 482 21.54 11.55 1.50
C ASP A 482 20.28 11.42 2.38
N ILE A 483 19.46 10.39 2.16
CA ILE A 483 18.33 10.04 3.04
C ILE A 483 18.71 9.02 4.13
N PHE A 484 19.88 8.39 4.03
CA PHE A 484 20.32 7.37 4.99
C PHE A 484 21.07 8.00 6.16
N ILE A 485 20.66 7.67 7.38
CA ILE A 485 21.29 8.14 8.60
C ILE A 485 22.36 7.17 9.09
N LYS A 486 23.39 7.70 9.75
CA LYS A 486 24.38 6.86 10.42
C LYS A 486 23.81 6.24 11.68
N LYS A 487 23.60 4.93 11.67
CA LYS A 487 23.11 4.13 12.81
C LYS A 487 24.17 3.13 13.24
N GLU A 488 24.10 2.76 14.52
CA GLU A 488 24.92 1.68 15.05
C GLU A 488 24.41 0.34 14.49
N ILE A 489 25.32 -0.44 13.92
CA ILE A 489 25.08 -1.82 13.52
C ILE A 489 25.89 -2.77 14.40
N GLU A 490 25.41 -3.99 14.54
CA GLU A 490 26.12 -5.08 15.19
C GLU A 490 26.79 -5.99 14.17
N VAL A 491 28.05 -6.31 14.45
CA VAL A 491 28.86 -7.28 13.71
C VAL A 491 29.15 -8.45 14.65
N PRO A 492 28.40 -9.56 14.52
CA PRO A 492 28.62 -10.74 15.34
C PRO A 492 29.85 -11.52 14.83
N ILE A 493 30.77 -11.81 15.76
CA ILE A 493 31.99 -12.60 15.52
C ILE A 493 31.87 -13.88 16.33
N TYR A 494 31.47 -14.96 15.66
CA TYR A 494 31.23 -16.26 16.26
C TYR A 494 32.56 -16.96 16.61
N ASP A 495 32.55 -17.74 17.70
CA ASP A 495 33.73 -18.54 18.07
C ASP A 495 34.01 -19.66 17.04
N LYS A 496 32.96 -20.15 16.36
CA LYS A 496 32.98 -21.22 15.36
C LYS A 496 32.02 -20.90 14.20
N LEU A 497 31.40 -21.92 13.60
CA LEU A 497 30.27 -21.75 12.67
C LEU A 497 29.15 -20.91 13.32
N ALA A 498 28.61 -19.97 12.55
CA ALA A 498 27.54 -19.09 12.96
C ALA A 498 26.24 -19.87 13.11
N THR A 499 25.64 -19.76 14.28
CA THR A 499 24.28 -20.19 14.60
C THR A 499 23.58 -19.03 15.30
N TYR A 500 22.25 -18.95 15.21
CA TYR A 500 21.50 -17.79 15.67
C TYR A 500 21.75 -17.49 17.16
N SER A 501 21.66 -18.53 18.01
CA SER A 501 21.98 -18.47 19.44
C SER A 501 23.45 -18.78 19.79
N GLY A 502 24.31 -18.91 18.78
CA GLY A 502 25.71 -19.30 18.95
C GLY A 502 26.54 -18.30 19.75
N LYS A 503 27.53 -18.82 20.48
CA LYS A 503 28.48 -18.00 21.26
C LYS A 503 29.27 -17.08 20.32
N LYS A 504 29.20 -15.78 20.60
CA LYS A 504 29.80 -14.72 19.78
C LYS A 504 30.21 -13.54 20.62
N THR A 505 31.19 -12.80 20.12
CA THR A 505 31.49 -11.43 20.55
C THR A 505 30.89 -10.47 19.54
N VAL A 506 30.26 -9.39 19.99
CA VAL A 506 29.66 -8.39 19.11
C VAL A 506 30.53 -7.15 19.08
N LYS A 507 30.89 -6.70 17.87
CA LYS A 507 31.46 -5.36 17.65
C LYS A 507 30.39 -4.43 17.09
N LYS A 508 30.47 -3.16 17.46
CA LYS A 508 29.51 -2.13 17.05
C LYS A 508 30.19 -1.09 16.18
N TYR A 509 29.51 -0.69 15.12
CA TYR A 509 30.02 0.31 14.16
C TYR A 509 28.91 1.26 13.76
N LYS A 510 29.22 2.55 13.68
CA LYS A 510 28.26 3.57 13.23
C LYS A 510 28.48 3.87 11.74
N VAL A 511 27.55 3.42 10.90
CA VAL A 511 27.64 3.47 9.43
C VAL A 511 26.32 3.91 8.81
N SER A 512 26.36 4.41 7.57
CA SER A 512 25.14 4.74 6.81
C SER A 512 24.57 3.49 6.14
N LEU A 513 25.43 2.63 5.60
CA LEU A 513 25.05 1.38 4.93
C LEU A 513 25.94 0.23 5.43
N ALA A 514 25.40 -0.99 5.38
CA ALA A 514 26.10 -2.20 5.82
C ALA A 514 25.71 -3.42 4.97
N ALA A 515 26.51 -4.48 5.03
CA ALA A 515 26.07 -5.78 4.51
C ALA A 515 24.94 -6.34 5.42
N PRO A 516 24.02 -7.17 4.87
CA PRO A 516 22.99 -7.82 5.66
C PRO A 516 23.58 -8.77 6.71
N ASP A 517 22.92 -8.89 7.84
CA ASP A 517 23.07 -10.03 8.73
C ASP A 517 22.28 -11.22 8.17
N MET A 518 22.80 -12.44 8.28
CA MET A 518 22.14 -13.64 7.76
C MET A 518 20.79 -13.94 8.40
N TYR A 519 20.54 -13.40 9.60
CA TYR A 519 19.34 -13.67 10.39
C TYR A 519 18.30 -12.54 10.29
N GLU A 520 18.54 -11.46 9.55
CA GLU A 520 17.51 -10.43 9.36
C GLU A 520 16.55 -10.79 8.23
N MET A 521 15.32 -10.25 8.25
CA MET A 521 14.33 -10.53 7.21
C MET A 521 14.84 -10.12 5.82
N PHE A 522 14.49 -10.95 4.83
CA PHE A 522 14.82 -10.83 3.40
C PHE A 522 16.33 -10.91 3.07
N SER A 523 17.18 -11.21 4.05
CA SER A 523 18.63 -11.43 3.87
C SER A 523 18.96 -12.75 3.18
N GLY A 524 18.03 -13.73 3.18
CA GLY A 524 18.19 -15.03 2.53
C GLY A 524 17.66 -15.09 1.09
N VAL A 525 17.12 -13.99 0.56
CA VAL A 525 16.50 -13.93 -0.77
C VAL A 525 17.39 -13.14 -1.71
N ASN A 526 17.86 -13.76 -2.80
CA ASN A 526 18.44 -13.05 -3.92
C ASN A 526 17.46 -13.01 -5.08
N SER A 527 17.00 -11.82 -5.48
CA SER A 527 16.22 -11.66 -6.71
C SER A 527 17.09 -11.85 -7.96
N ASP A 528 18.41 -11.68 -7.83
CA ASP A 528 19.39 -11.91 -8.88
C ASP A 528 20.11 -13.25 -8.63
N THR A 529 19.59 -14.33 -9.22
CA THR A 529 20.17 -15.68 -9.07
C THR A 529 21.49 -15.88 -9.81
N THR A 530 22.08 -14.83 -10.38
CA THR A 530 23.39 -14.91 -11.05
C THR A 530 24.55 -14.49 -10.15
N SER A 531 24.25 -13.77 -9.07
CA SER A 531 25.26 -13.15 -8.20
C SER A 531 25.24 -13.75 -6.79
N GLN A 532 26.41 -13.78 -6.15
CA GLN A 532 26.56 -14.08 -4.72
C GLN A 532 26.85 -12.78 -3.96
N TYR A 533 26.55 -12.73 -2.65
CA TYR A 533 26.83 -11.51 -1.88
C TYR A 533 27.24 -11.75 -0.44
N TRP A 534 28.14 -10.89 0.03
CA TRP A 534 28.68 -10.93 1.38
C TRP A 534 27.65 -10.61 2.47
N LEU A 535 27.85 -11.25 3.63
CA LEU A 535 27.12 -11.00 4.87
C LEU A 535 28.07 -10.40 5.91
N ARG A 536 27.52 -9.66 6.89
CA ARG A 536 28.35 -9.05 7.94
C ARG A 536 28.75 -10.02 9.06
N ASN A 537 28.10 -11.17 9.17
CA ASN A 537 28.45 -12.19 10.16
C ASN A 537 29.91 -12.63 9.94
N SER A 538 30.64 -12.84 11.03
CA SER A 538 32.07 -13.18 11.00
C SER A 538 32.37 -14.34 11.95
N SER A 539 33.53 -14.97 11.79
CA SER A 539 33.98 -16.08 12.64
C SER A 539 35.44 -15.90 13.04
N LYS A 540 35.82 -16.44 14.20
CA LYS A 540 37.23 -16.56 14.61
C LYS A 540 37.94 -17.74 13.96
N GLU A 541 37.19 -18.72 13.43
CA GLU A 541 37.77 -19.82 12.64
C GLU A 541 38.36 -19.29 11.34
N GLN A 542 39.61 -19.67 11.06
CA GLN A 542 40.33 -19.26 9.86
C GLN A 542 39.56 -19.64 8.59
N PHE A 543 39.55 -18.72 7.61
CA PHE A 543 38.86 -18.84 6.33
C PHE A 543 37.33 -19.00 6.40
N ARG A 544 36.70 -18.80 7.56
CA ARG A 544 35.24 -18.85 7.69
C ARG A 544 34.62 -17.46 7.53
N LYS A 545 34.24 -17.17 6.29
CA LYS A 545 33.47 -15.97 5.87
C LYS A 545 32.07 -16.41 5.43
N TYR A 546 31.10 -15.52 5.51
CA TYR A 546 29.72 -15.84 5.14
C TYR A 546 29.27 -15.02 3.94
N LEU A 547 28.69 -15.72 2.98
CA LEU A 547 27.97 -15.14 1.87
C LEU A 547 26.77 -16.00 1.52
N VAL A 548 25.85 -15.39 0.78
CA VAL A 548 24.75 -16.09 0.12
C VAL A 548 25.18 -16.41 -1.30
N SER A 549 25.13 -17.68 -1.69
CA SER A 549 25.45 -18.12 -3.05
C SER A 549 24.40 -17.63 -4.06
N ASN A 550 24.71 -17.75 -5.34
CA ASN A 550 23.77 -17.54 -6.43
C ASN A 550 22.57 -18.53 -6.42
N THR A 551 22.67 -19.61 -5.64
CA THR A 551 21.60 -20.59 -5.36
C THR A 551 20.85 -20.33 -4.04
N ASN A 552 21.03 -19.16 -3.42
CA ASN A 552 20.38 -18.76 -2.16
C ASN A 552 20.72 -19.66 -0.96
N ILE A 553 21.91 -20.26 -0.94
CA ILE A 553 22.41 -21.07 0.16
C ILE A 553 23.57 -20.34 0.85
N ILE A 554 23.64 -20.44 2.18
CA ILE A 554 24.79 -19.89 2.91
C ILE A 554 26.00 -20.77 2.69
N TYR A 555 27.12 -20.18 2.29
CA TYR A 555 28.40 -20.88 2.28
C TYR A 555 28.84 -21.17 3.73
N TYR A 556 28.90 -22.45 4.08
CA TYR A 556 29.32 -22.94 5.41
C TYR A 556 30.70 -23.60 5.38
N ASN A 557 31.30 -23.78 4.20
CA ASN A 557 32.68 -24.26 4.06
C ASN A 557 33.67 -23.10 4.16
N GLN A 558 34.96 -23.43 4.24
CA GLN A 558 36.01 -22.41 4.16
C GLN A 558 35.93 -21.70 2.80
N VAL A 559 35.88 -20.38 2.86
CA VAL A 559 35.82 -19.49 1.71
C VAL A 559 37.25 -19.07 1.38
N LEU A 560 37.68 -19.32 0.14
CA LEU A 560 39.01 -18.94 -0.34
C LEU A 560 39.26 -17.44 -0.14
N ASP A 561 40.52 -17.06 0.06
CA ASP A 561 40.88 -15.65 0.27
C ASP A 561 40.67 -14.78 -0.96
N THR A 562 40.85 -15.37 -2.15
CA THR A 562 40.61 -14.74 -3.45
C THR A 562 39.14 -14.65 -3.85
N MET A 563 38.22 -15.19 -3.04
CA MET A 563 36.81 -15.21 -3.39
C MET A 563 36.26 -13.79 -3.45
N GLN A 564 35.58 -13.47 -4.54
CA GLN A 564 34.89 -12.21 -4.75
C GLN A 564 33.39 -12.45 -4.87
N ALA A 565 32.62 -11.48 -4.40
CA ALA A 565 31.17 -11.49 -4.45
C ALA A 565 30.67 -10.04 -4.56
N GLY A 566 29.40 -9.87 -4.91
CA GLY A 566 28.76 -8.57 -4.83
C GLY A 566 28.40 -8.21 -3.40
N VAL A 567 27.72 -7.08 -3.25
CA VAL A 567 27.14 -6.67 -1.98
C VAL A 567 25.66 -6.31 -2.14
N ARG A 568 24.86 -6.78 -1.20
CA ARG A 568 23.56 -6.19 -0.86
C ARG A 568 23.77 -5.23 0.29
N VAL A 569 22.87 -4.27 0.45
CA VAL A 569 23.00 -3.25 1.50
C VAL A 569 21.76 -3.17 2.36
N VAL A 570 21.99 -2.97 3.65
CA VAL A 570 20.99 -2.59 4.65
C VAL A 570 21.29 -1.18 5.10
N GLY A 571 20.23 -0.39 5.32
CA GLY A 571 20.34 0.99 5.77
C GLY A 571 19.13 1.43 6.58
N TYR A 572 19.28 2.61 7.20
CA TYR A 572 18.22 3.27 7.98
C TYR A 572 17.89 4.60 7.31
N ILE A 573 16.67 4.75 6.83
CA ILE A 573 16.20 5.96 6.18
C ILE A 573 15.70 6.94 7.23
N ASN A 574 16.08 8.21 7.07
CA ASN A 574 15.65 9.31 7.94
C ASN A 574 14.11 9.40 7.98
N LYS A 575 13.58 9.76 9.15
CA LYS A 575 12.16 10.02 9.39
C LYS A 575 11.57 11.15 8.54
N ASP A 576 12.43 12.04 8.06
CA ASP A 576 12.03 13.21 7.27
C ASP A 576 11.79 12.85 5.80
N ALA A 577 12.32 11.71 5.33
CA ALA A 577 12.07 11.26 3.96
C ALA A 577 10.59 10.91 3.75
N THR A 578 10.04 11.36 2.63
CA THR A 578 8.62 11.20 2.28
C THR A 578 8.44 10.47 0.97
N ILE A 579 7.24 9.94 0.78
CA ILE A 579 6.81 9.35 -0.49
C ILE A 579 6.53 10.47 -1.47
N LEU A 580 7.16 10.44 -2.64
CA LEU A 580 6.83 11.30 -3.78
C LEU A 580 5.71 10.68 -4.62
N SER A 581 5.79 9.38 -4.89
CA SER A 581 4.80 8.63 -5.67
C SER A 581 4.95 7.11 -5.46
N GLY A 582 4.08 6.32 -6.09
CA GLY A 582 4.14 4.85 -6.09
C GLY A 582 3.10 4.19 -5.19
N LYS A 583 3.14 2.85 -5.11
CA LYS A 583 2.15 2.04 -4.36
C LYS A 583 2.77 1.06 -3.37
N GLY A 584 4.09 1.09 -3.19
CA GLY A 584 4.80 0.22 -2.25
C GLY A 584 4.90 -1.25 -2.70
N THR A 585 4.60 -1.55 -3.96
CA THR A 585 4.75 -2.90 -4.53
C THR A 585 6.09 -3.02 -5.26
N TYR A 586 6.59 -4.24 -5.50
CA TYR A 586 7.86 -4.41 -6.23
C TYR A 586 7.82 -3.79 -7.65
N SER A 587 6.71 -3.91 -8.36
CA SER A 587 6.53 -3.34 -9.71
C SER A 587 6.19 -1.85 -9.71
N ASN A 588 5.79 -1.28 -8.58
CA ASN A 588 5.48 0.13 -8.40
C ASN A 588 5.89 0.58 -6.98
N PRO A 589 7.20 0.61 -6.70
CA PRO A 589 7.72 0.92 -5.37
C PRO A 589 7.45 2.38 -5.03
N TYR A 590 7.44 2.72 -3.74
CA TYR A 590 7.40 4.13 -3.35
C TYR A 590 8.68 4.83 -3.78
N ILE A 591 8.57 5.86 -4.60
CA ILE A 591 9.68 6.74 -4.95
C ILE A 591 9.83 7.73 -3.79
N LEU A 592 11.03 7.83 -3.22
CA LEU A 592 11.27 8.68 -2.06
C LEU A 592 11.93 10.01 -2.44
N GLU A 593 11.59 11.04 -1.68
CA GLU A 593 12.29 12.32 -1.64
C GLU A 593 12.72 12.65 -0.21
N LYS A 594 13.66 13.59 -0.09
CA LYS A 594 14.30 13.94 1.18
C LYS A 594 13.47 14.91 2.00
#